data_AF-X1N6S3-F1
#
_entry.id   AF-X1N6S3-F1
#
_cell.length_a   1.000
_cell.length_b   1.000
_cell.length_c   1.000
_cell.angle_alpha   90.00
_cell.angle_beta   90.00
_cell.angle_gamma   90.00
#
_symmetry.space_group_name_H-M   'P 1'
#
loop_
_entity.id
_entity.type
_entity.pdbx_description
1 polymer ?
#
loop_
_entity_poly.entity_id
_entity_poly.type
_entity_poly.pdbx_seq_one_letter_code
_entity_poly.pdbx_strand_id
1 'polypeptide(L)'
;LDKFIEKALLKKGFSLIEVLAPCPTYYARPNRLGTSVDMLRWYKENSIPVEAAKKMSRKEKDGKIIIGVLHNIERAEFCEEYRKLVERVSKN
;
A
#
# COMPACT_ATOMS: atom_id res chain seq x y z
N LEU A 1 -10.02 3.09 2.91
CA LEU A 1 -9.53 1.92 2.16
C LEU A 1 -10.15 1.89 0.77
N ASP A 2 -11.47 2.01 0.68
CA ASP A 2 -12.26 1.91 -0.56
C ASP A 2 -11.70 2.74 -1.73
N LYS A 3 -11.38 4.02 -1.48
CA LYS A 3 -10.75 4.91 -2.48
C LYS A 3 -9.43 4.37 -3.05
N PHE A 4 -8.64 3.65 -2.26
CA PHE A 4 -7.39 3.04 -2.72
C PHE A 4 -7.66 1.78 -3.54
N ILE A 5 -8.64 0.96 -3.13
CA ILE A 5 -9.07 -0.22 -3.88
C ILE A 5 -9.63 0.19 -5.25
N GLU A 6 -10.53 1.17 -5.28
CA GLU A 6 -11.06 1.73 -6.53
C GLU A 6 -9.95 2.20 -7.46
N LYS A 7 -9.00 3.01 -6.95
CA LYS A 7 -7.85 3.48 -7.74
C LYS A 7 -6.98 2.34 -8.25
N ALA A 8 -6.75 1.30 -7.46
CA ALA A 8 -5.95 0.16 -7.84
C ALA A 8 -6.62 -0.68 -8.94
N LEU A 9 -7.94 -0.85 -8.88
CA LEU A 9 -8.73 -1.56 -9.89
C LEU A 9 -8.77 -0.79 -11.22
N LEU A 10 -8.83 0.54 -11.16
CA LEU A 10 -8.82 1.40 -12.35
C LEU A 10 -7.44 1.57 -13.00
N LYS A 11 -6.36 1.16 -12.32
CA LYS A 11 -5.00 1.27 -12.86
C LYS A 11 -4.84 0.29 -14.03
N LYS A 12 -4.41 0.79 -15.18
CA LYS A 12 -3.85 -0.06 -16.24
C LYS A 12 -2.46 -0.53 -15.79
N GLY A 13 -2.37 -1.81 -15.43
CA GLY A 13 -1.14 -2.45 -14.96
C GLY A 13 -1.28 -3.07 -13.58
N PHE A 14 -0.14 -3.25 -12.91
CA PHE A 14 -0.09 -3.90 -11.61
C PHE A 14 -0.32 -2.90 -10.46
N SER A 15 -1.14 -3.30 -9.49
CA SER A 15 -1.40 -2.56 -8.27
C SER A 15 -1.19 -3.46 -7.05
N LEU A 16 -0.52 -2.95 -6.02
CA LEU A 16 -0.38 -3.60 -4.72
C LEU A 16 -1.00 -2.71 -3.64
N ILE A 17 -1.87 -3.30 -2.82
CA ILE A 17 -2.40 -2.67 -1.61
C ILE A 17 -2.03 -3.55 -0.43
N GLU A 18 -1.23 -3.01 0.49
CA GLU A 18 -0.95 -3.62 1.79
C GLU A 18 -1.83 -2.94 2.84
N VAL A 19 -2.55 -3.75 3.63
CA VAL A 19 -3.46 -3.26 4.67
C VAL A 19 -3.03 -3.82 6.02
N LEU A 20 -2.78 -2.92 6.97
CA LEU A 20 -2.57 -3.29 8.37
C LEU A 20 -3.91 -3.61 9.02
N ALA A 21 -4.08 -4.86 9.44
CA ALA A 21 -5.29 -5.33 10.10
C ALA A 21 -4.98 -5.75 11.55
N PRO A 22 -5.74 -5.26 12.56
CA PRO A 22 -5.56 -5.71 13.93
C PRO A 22 -5.91 -7.20 14.08
N CYS A 23 -5.09 -7.94 14.81
CA CYS A 23 -5.35 -9.34 15.18
C CYS A 23 -5.42 -9.46 16.71
N PRO A 24 -6.57 -9.10 17.34
CA PRO A 24 -6.66 -9.03 18.79
C PRO A 24 -6.53 -10.41 19.46
N THR A 25 -7.08 -11.45 18.85
CA THR A 25 -7.14 -12.79 19.46
C THR A 25 -5.80 -13.50 19.45
N TYR A 26 -5.13 -13.56 18.29
CA TYR A 26 -3.95 -14.41 18.10
C TYR A 26 -2.62 -13.66 18.18
N TYR A 27 -2.62 -12.34 17.93
CA TYR A 27 -1.41 -11.54 18.07
C TYR A 27 -1.44 -10.73 19.37
N ALA A 28 -2.49 -9.94 19.63
CA ALA A 28 -2.48 -9.05 20.79
C ALA A 28 -2.55 -9.78 22.13
N ARG A 29 -3.47 -10.75 22.28
CA ARG A 29 -3.70 -11.48 23.53
C ARG A 29 -2.44 -12.20 24.06
N PRO A 30 -1.71 -13.03 23.29
CA PRO A 30 -0.51 -13.68 23.81
C PRO A 30 0.62 -12.70 24.12
N ASN A 31 0.67 -11.55 23.42
CA ASN A 31 1.69 -10.52 23.62
C ASN A 31 1.28 -9.43 24.63
N ARG A 32 0.12 -9.56 25.28
CA ARG A 32 -0.41 -8.59 26.26
C ARG A 32 -0.48 -7.15 25.71
N LEU A 33 -0.81 -6.99 24.42
CA LEU A 33 -0.84 -5.69 23.72
C LEU A 33 -2.16 -4.90 23.90
N GLY A 34 -3.03 -5.35 24.79
CA GLY A 34 -4.32 -4.70 25.06
C GLY A 34 -5.48 -5.24 24.22
N THR A 35 -6.55 -4.45 24.15
CA THR A 35 -7.80 -4.77 23.46
C THR A 35 -7.74 -4.46 21.96
N SER A 36 -8.78 -4.86 21.21
CA SER A 36 -8.93 -4.46 19.81
C SER A 36 -8.95 -2.94 19.62
N VAL A 37 -9.53 -2.20 20.56
CA VAL A 37 -9.58 -0.73 20.54
C VAL A 37 -8.18 -0.14 20.75
N ASP A 38 -7.39 -0.72 21.64
CA ASP A 38 -6.02 -0.26 21.90
C ASP A 38 -5.13 -0.43 20.65
N MET A 39 -5.27 -1.56 19.95
CA MET A 39 -4.58 -1.75 18.67
C MET A 39 -4.98 -0.73 17.61
N LEU A 40 -6.28 -0.44 17.48
CA LEU A 40 -6.77 0.55 16.51
C LEU A 40 -6.23 1.95 16.82
N ARG A 41 -6.17 2.33 18.11
CA ARG A 41 -5.56 3.59 18.55
C ARG A 41 -4.08 3.61 18.21
N TRP A 42 -3.36 2.53 18.49
CA TRP A 42 -1.94 2.41 18.16
C TRP A 42 -1.69 2.60 16.66
N TYR A 43 -2.47 1.97 15.78
CA TYR A 43 -2.35 2.19 14.33
C TYR A 43 -2.61 3.64 13.94
N LYS A 44 -3.61 4.29 14.53
CA LYS A 44 -3.93 5.69 14.27
C LYS A 44 -2.79 6.63 14.69
N GLU A 45 -2.14 6.37 15.82
CA GLU A 45 -1.08 7.22 16.38
C GLU A 45 0.28 6.98 15.70
N ASN A 46 0.49 5.78 15.18
CA ASN A 46 1.76 5.38 14.56
C ASN A 46 1.75 5.38 13.04
N SER A 47 0.63 5.71 12.40
CA SER A 47 0.58 5.92 10.95
C SER A 47 0.52 7.40 10.56
N ILE A 48 1.16 7.74 9.44
CA ILE A 48 1.17 9.10 8.88
C ILE A 48 0.93 9.07 7.36
N PRO A 49 0.15 10.01 6.79
CA PRO A 49 -0.01 10.11 5.34
C PRO A 49 1.33 10.43 4.65
N VAL A 50 1.52 9.89 3.44
CA VAL A 50 2.73 10.12 2.63
C VAL A 50 3.01 11.62 2.38
N GLU A 51 1.97 12.44 2.28
CA GLU A 51 2.04 13.90 2.10
C GLU A 51 2.62 14.60 3.32
N ALA A 52 2.30 14.13 4.53
CA ALA A 52 2.90 14.61 5.76
C ALA A 52 4.35 14.13 5.87
N ALA A 53 4.59 12.84 5.59
CA ALA A 53 5.91 12.23 5.64
C ALA A 53 6.92 12.92 4.71
N LYS A 54 6.49 13.45 3.55
CA LYS A 54 7.33 14.23 2.62
C LYS A 54 7.91 15.50 3.23
N LYS A 55 7.20 16.13 4.18
CA LYS A 55 7.60 17.39 4.82
C LYS A 55 8.41 17.18 6.11
N MET A 56 8.48 15.94 6.59
CA MET A 56 9.19 15.59 7.83
C MET A 56 10.65 15.22 7.54
N SER A 57 11.52 15.44 8.52
CA SER A 57 12.88 14.93 8.53
C SER A 57 12.91 13.41 8.71
N ARG A 58 14.07 12.79 8.48
CA ARG A 58 14.25 11.34 8.68
C ARG A 58 14.01 10.92 10.13
N LYS A 59 14.45 11.75 11.09
CA LYS A 59 14.29 11.48 12.53
C LYS A 59 12.82 11.51 12.94
N GLU A 60 12.04 12.44 12.41
CA GLU A 60 10.60 12.55 12.74
C GLU A 60 9.76 11.42 12.14
N LYS A 61 10.25 10.78 11.08
CA LYS A 61 9.62 9.60 10.46
C LYS A 61 9.94 8.29 11.17
N ASP A 62 10.93 8.29 12.07
CA ASP A 62 11.39 7.06 12.70
C ASP A 62 10.27 6.41 13.53
N GLY A 63 10.10 5.10 13.35
CA GLY A 63 8.99 4.34 13.96
C GLY A 63 7.58 4.64 13.43
N LYS A 64 7.40 5.53 12.43
CA LYS A 64 6.10 5.80 11.82
C LYS A 64 5.85 4.94 10.58
N ILE A 65 4.60 4.51 10.44
CA ILE A 65 4.08 3.75 9.31
C ILE A 65 3.55 4.75 8.29
N ILE A 66 4.18 4.83 7.11
CA ILE A 66 3.74 5.72 6.05
C ILE A 66 2.60 5.06 5.29
N ILE A 67 1.46 5.75 5.18
CA ILE A 67 0.25 5.25 4.51
C ILE A 67 -0.16 6.18 3.36
N GLY A 68 -0.87 5.63 2.38
CA GLY A 68 -1.34 6.35 1.19
C GLY A 68 -0.78 5.74 -0.10
N VAL A 69 -0.72 6.54 -1.17
CA VAL A 69 -0.15 6.10 -2.44
C VAL A 69 1.37 6.28 -2.40
N LEU A 70 2.07 5.21 -2.06
CA LEU A 70 3.54 5.24 -1.88
C LEU A 70 4.28 5.35 -3.22
N HIS A 71 3.76 4.71 -4.26
CA HIS A 71 4.32 4.73 -5.61
C HIS A 71 3.21 4.57 -6.64
N ASN A 72 3.23 5.37 -7.70
CA ASN A 72 2.30 5.28 -8.81
C ASN A 72 2.97 5.82 -10.08
N ILE A 73 3.17 4.96 -11.07
CA ILE A 73 3.80 5.30 -12.34
C ILE A 73 3.06 4.65 -13.51
N GLU A 74 3.17 5.27 -14.68
CA GLU A 74 2.69 4.70 -15.93
C GLU A 74 3.79 3.90 -16.60
N ARG A 75 3.53 2.62 -16.83
CA ARG A 75 4.39 1.67 -17.53
C ARG A 75 3.50 0.69 -18.29
N ALA A 76 3.98 0.22 -19.43
CA ALA A 76 3.26 -0.79 -20.19
C ALA A 76 3.09 -2.06 -19.36
N GLU A 77 1.88 -2.60 -19.39
CA GLU A 77 1.53 -3.86 -18.74
C GLU A 77 1.88 -5.05 -19.62
N PHE A 78 1.90 -6.24 -19.04
CA PHE A 78 2.37 -7.45 -19.71
C PHE A 78 1.66 -7.72 -21.06
N CYS A 79 0.34 -7.63 -21.11
CA CYS A 79 -0.45 -7.87 -22.32
C CYS A 79 -0.16 -6.83 -23.42
N GLU A 80 0.10 -5.58 -23.06
CA GLU A 80 0.53 -4.54 -24.00
C GLU A 80 1.91 -4.87 -24.59
N GLU A 81 2.89 -5.19 -23.76
CA GLU A 81 4.23 -5.58 -24.21
C GLU A 81 4.19 -6.88 -25.02
N TYR A 82 3.35 -7.83 -24.62
CA TYR A 82 3.13 -9.08 -25.33
C TYR A 82 2.48 -8.83 -26.70
N ARG A 83 1.49 -7.94 -26.79
CA ARG A 83 0.87 -7.58 -28.08
C ARG A 83 1.90 -6.94 -29.02
N LYS A 84 2.74 -6.02 -28.53
CA LYS A 84 3.84 -5.43 -29.31
C LYS A 84 4.79 -6.51 -29.85
N LEU A 85 5.11 -7.51 -29.02
CA LEU A 85 5.93 -8.65 -29.44
C LEU A 85 5.26 -9.44 -30.57
N VAL A 86 3.98 -9.82 -30.41
CA VAL A 86 3.22 -10.58 -31.41
C VAL A 86 3.16 -9.81 -32.73
N GLU A 87 2.77 -8.53 -32.71
CA GLU A 87 2.71 -7.70 -33.91
C GLU A 87 4.06 -7.57 -34.64
N ARG A 88 5.16 -7.52 -33.88
CA ARG A 88 6.51 -7.46 -34.44
C ARG A 88 6.89 -8.75 -35.16
N VAL A 89 6.52 -9.92 -34.62
CA VAL A 89 6.91 -11.22 -35.19
C VAL A 89 5.94 -11.74 -36.27
N SER A 90 4.67 -11.32 -36.24
CA SER A 90 3.65 -11.71 -37.23
C SER A 90 3.67 -10.91 -38.54
N LYS A 91 4.54 -9.89 -38.66
CA LYS A 91 4.72 -9.10 -39.89
C LYS A 91 5.82 -9.63 -40.82
N ASN A 92 6.35 -10.82 -40.54
CA ASN A 92 7.21 -11.62 -41.41
C ASN A 92 6.45 -12.86 -41.88
#